data_AF-A0A452GJF5-F1
#
_entry.id   AF-A0A452GJF5-F1
#
_cell.length_a   1.000
_cell.length_b   1.000
_cell.length_c   1.000
_cell.angle_alpha   90.00
_cell.angle_beta   90.00
_cell.angle_gamma   90.00
#
_symmetry.space_group_name_H-M   'P 1'
#
loop_
_entity.id
_entity.type
_entity.pdbx_description
1 polymer ?
#
loop_
_entity_poly.entity_id
_entity_poly.type
_entity_poly.pdbx_seq_one_letter_code
_entity_poly.pdbx_strand_id
1 'polypeptide(L)'
;RILSPQISDRMGLLTHLYRTFEKSKFAGFCQKLAEGAQAGDPLCCHIFNKAGEVLARHIVAVLPKMDKSLFGGELGLPILCVGSVWNSWEMMKEGFLKVLNQARPQELHSIFSKFTLLKLKHSSALGGASLGAKHIGQVLPLDYTANVDVFYTHSF
;
A
#
# COMPACT_ATOMS: atom_id res chain seq x y z
N ARG A 1 16.17 3.28 -16.07
CA ARG A 1 16.21 4.68 -16.57
C ARG A 1 14.89 4.94 -17.29
N ILE A 2 13.94 5.60 -16.63
CA ILE A 2 12.69 6.02 -17.29
C ILE A 2 12.99 7.38 -17.93
N LEU A 3 12.90 7.48 -19.25
CA LEU A 3 13.11 8.74 -19.97
C LEU A 3 11.95 9.68 -19.65
N SER A 4 12.22 10.76 -18.92
CA SER A 4 11.27 11.84 -18.69
C SER A 4 10.85 12.40 -20.06
N PRO A 5 9.55 12.42 -20.41
CA PRO A 5 9.11 13.02 -21.65
C PRO A 5 9.45 14.52 -21.65
N GLN A 6 10.12 15.00 -22.69
CA GLN A 6 10.26 16.44 -22.94
C GLN A 6 8.88 17.00 -23.29
N ILE A 7 8.20 17.54 -22.30
CA ILE A 7 6.91 18.23 -22.44
C ILE A 7 7.20 19.71 -22.24
N SER A 8 7.14 20.49 -23.33
CA SER A 8 7.44 21.92 -23.30
C SER A 8 6.24 22.76 -22.87
N ASP A 9 5.02 22.25 -23.04
CA ASP A 9 3.78 22.94 -22.71
C ASP A 9 2.63 21.96 -22.39
N ARG A 10 1.48 22.51 -22.01
CA ARG A 10 0.28 21.71 -21.67
C ARG A 10 -0.31 20.95 -22.86
N MET A 11 -0.15 21.43 -24.09
CA MET A 11 -0.62 20.70 -25.28
C MET A 11 0.24 19.46 -25.54
N GLY A 12 1.53 19.52 -25.21
CA GLY A 12 2.42 18.37 -25.24
C GLY A 12 1.97 17.19 -24.37
N LEU A 13 1.21 17.45 -23.29
CA LEU A 13 0.62 16.39 -22.45
C LEU A 13 -0.41 15.55 -23.21
N LEU A 14 -1.18 16.15 -24.13
CA LEU A 14 -2.29 15.47 -24.81
C LEU A 14 -1.79 14.27 -25.63
N THR A 15 -0.62 14.37 -26.25
CA THR A 15 -0.02 13.25 -26.98
C THR A 15 0.20 12.05 -26.07
N HIS A 16 0.71 12.26 -24.84
CA HIS A 16 0.94 11.19 -23.86
C HIS A 16 -0.34 10.68 -23.18
N LEU A 17 -1.44 11.41 -23.29
CA LEU A 17 -2.74 10.98 -22.78
C LEU A 17 -3.56 10.21 -23.82
N TYR A 18 -3.46 10.58 -25.10
CA TYR A 18 -4.38 10.09 -26.13
C TYR A 18 -3.73 9.31 -27.29
N ARG A 19 -2.48 9.60 -27.64
CA ARG A 19 -1.82 8.98 -28.82
C ARG A 19 -0.77 7.95 -28.43
N THR A 20 0.08 8.28 -27.47
CA THR A 20 1.23 7.48 -27.05
C THR A 20 1.14 7.14 -25.56
N PHE A 21 -0.09 6.86 -25.09
CA PHE A 21 -0.33 6.53 -23.69
C PHE A 21 0.41 5.25 -23.30
N GLU A 22 1.28 5.38 -22.31
CA GLU A 22 1.99 4.27 -21.71
C GLU A 22 1.79 4.35 -20.18
N LYS A 23 1.02 3.41 -19.64
CA LYS A 23 0.60 3.43 -18.23
C LYS A 23 1.80 3.47 -17.27
N SER A 24 2.84 2.67 -17.53
CA SER A 24 4.08 2.64 -16.73
C SER A 24 4.78 3.98 -16.72
N LYS A 25 4.91 4.63 -17.88
CA LYS A 25 5.53 5.96 -18.00
C LYS A 25 4.73 7.03 -17.27
N PHE A 26 3.40 7.02 -17.41
CA PHE A 26 2.53 7.97 -16.71
C PHE A 26 2.57 7.76 -15.19
N ALA A 27 2.45 6.51 -14.73
CA ALA A 27 2.57 6.17 -13.31
C ALA A 27 3.97 6.49 -12.75
N GLY A 28 5.01 6.42 -13.57
CA GLY A 28 6.38 6.80 -13.22
C GLY A 28 6.51 8.26 -12.78
N PHE A 29 5.61 9.15 -13.19
CA PHE A 29 5.58 10.53 -12.70
C PHE A 29 5.36 10.64 -11.18
N CYS A 30 4.76 9.61 -10.56
CA CYS A 30 4.63 9.51 -9.11
C CYS A 30 5.99 9.60 -8.39
N GLN A 31 7.08 9.14 -9.00
CA GLN A 31 8.43 9.30 -8.45
C GLN A 31 8.80 10.78 -8.27
N LYS A 32 8.42 11.65 -9.22
CA LYS A 32 8.69 13.10 -9.12
C LYS A 32 7.82 13.78 -8.07
N LEU A 33 6.59 13.32 -7.89
CA LEU A 33 5.76 13.76 -6.77
C LEU A 33 6.36 13.33 -5.43
N ALA A 34 6.91 12.12 -5.33
CA ALA A 34 7.57 11.64 -4.11
C ALA A 34 8.82 12.48 -3.78
N GLU A 35 9.65 12.78 -4.78
CA GLU A 35 10.80 13.69 -4.63
C GLU A 35 10.36 15.09 -4.14
N GLY A 36 9.29 15.64 -4.73
CA GLY A 36 8.73 16.93 -4.33
C GLY A 36 8.20 16.93 -2.89
N ALA A 37 7.47 15.88 -2.50
CA ALA A 37 6.96 15.73 -1.14
C ALA A 37 8.10 15.58 -0.13
N GLN A 38 9.16 14.84 -0.48
CA GLN A 38 10.36 14.72 0.35
C GLN A 38 11.09 16.06 0.52
N ALA A 39 11.06 16.92 -0.50
CA ALA A 39 11.58 18.28 -0.44
C ALA A 39 10.64 19.27 0.30
N GLY A 40 9.46 18.82 0.74
CA GLY A 40 8.50 19.65 1.46
C GLY A 40 7.56 20.47 0.58
N ASP A 41 7.45 20.17 -0.72
CA ASP A 41 6.47 20.82 -1.60
C ASP A 41 5.04 20.57 -1.09
N PRO A 42 4.26 21.62 -0.74
CA PRO A 42 2.97 21.45 -0.10
C PRO A 42 1.95 20.67 -0.93
N LEU A 43 1.98 20.83 -2.26
CA LEU A 43 1.06 20.13 -3.15
C LEU A 43 1.39 18.64 -3.22
N CYS A 44 2.66 18.28 -3.37
CA CYS A 44 3.10 16.90 -3.37
C CYS A 44 2.80 16.22 -2.03
N CYS A 45 3.07 16.88 -0.89
CA CYS A 45 2.70 16.40 0.44
C CYS A 45 1.18 16.16 0.54
N HIS A 46 0.37 17.10 0.07
CA HIS A 46 -1.09 16.97 0.07
C HIS A 46 -1.56 15.75 -0.75
N ILE A 47 -0.97 15.53 -1.93
CA ILE A 47 -1.30 14.39 -2.79
C ILE A 47 -0.99 13.05 -2.09
N PHE A 48 0.18 12.90 -1.47
CA PHE A 48 0.53 11.67 -0.75
C PHE A 48 -0.33 11.47 0.50
N ASN A 49 -0.65 12.55 1.22
CA ASN A 49 -1.58 12.50 2.34
C ASN A 49 -2.96 11.96 1.89
N LYS A 50 -3.46 12.47 0.76
CA LYS A 50 -4.72 11.97 0.15
C LYS A 50 -4.62 10.53 -0.33
N ALA A 51 -3.48 10.12 -0.88
CA ALA A 51 -3.25 8.72 -1.25
C ALA A 51 -3.32 7.80 -0.02
N GLY A 52 -2.72 8.21 1.11
CA GLY A 52 -2.84 7.53 2.39
C GLY A 52 -4.29 7.38 2.85
N GLU A 53 -5.08 8.45 2.78
CA GLU A 53 -6.52 8.39 3.08
C GLU A 53 -7.25 7.39 2.18
N VAL A 54 -6.98 7.38 0.87
CA VAL A 54 -7.59 6.44 -0.09
C VAL A 54 -7.25 4.99 0.28
N LEU A 55 -5.97 4.70 0.55
CA LEU A 55 -5.54 3.35 0.91
C LEU A 55 -6.21 2.88 2.21
N ALA A 56 -6.28 3.72 3.24
CA ALA A 56 -6.95 3.39 4.48
C ALA A 56 -8.46 3.13 4.29
N ARG A 57 -9.14 3.88 3.41
CA ARG A 57 -10.56 3.64 3.10
C ARG A 57 -10.82 2.23 2.55
N HIS A 58 -9.86 1.62 1.85
CA HIS A 58 -10.00 0.24 1.38
C HIS A 58 -10.00 -0.76 2.53
N ILE A 59 -9.19 -0.53 3.56
CA ILE A 59 -9.20 -1.35 4.79
C ILE A 59 -10.54 -1.19 5.49
N VAL A 60 -10.99 0.05 5.71
CA VAL A 60 -12.28 0.35 6.35
C VAL A 60 -13.43 -0.37 5.65
N ALA A 61 -13.44 -0.37 4.31
CA ALA A 61 -14.50 -1.01 3.54
C ALA A 61 -14.59 -2.52 3.77
N VAL A 62 -13.47 -3.19 4.05
CA VAL A 62 -13.44 -4.65 4.27
C VAL A 62 -13.50 -5.05 5.74
N LEU A 63 -13.21 -4.14 6.68
CA LEU A 63 -13.20 -4.42 8.14
C LEU A 63 -14.45 -5.18 8.62
N PRO A 64 -15.70 -4.83 8.25
CA PRO A 64 -16.90 -5.54 8.73
C PRO A 64 -17.00 -7.00 8.25
N LYS A 65 -16.20 -7.40 7.25
CA LYS A 65 -16.19 -8.76 6.68
C LYS A 65 -15.00 -9.59 7.16
N MET A 66 -14.08 -9.01 7.93
CA MET A 66 -12.90 -9.73 8.42
C MET A 66 -13.28 -10.65 9.56
N ASP A 67 -12.69 -11.85 9.58
CA ASP A 67 -12.87 -12.79 10.68
C ASP A 67 -12.22 -12.23 11.96
N LYS A 68 -12.93 -12.34 13.10
CA LYS A 68 -12.49 -11.80 14.38
C LYS A 68 -11.16 -12.41 14.87
N SER A 69 -10.82 -13.62 14.44
CA SER A 69 -9.55 -14.28 14.77
C SER A 69 -8.33 -13.53 14.25
N LEU A 70 -8.47 -12.74 13.18
CA LEU A 70 -7.36 -11.97 12.59
C LEU A 70 -6.88 -10.81 13.48
N PHE A 71 -7.65 -10.42 14.49
CA PHE A 71 -7.32 -9.29 15.36
C PHE A 71 -6.63 -9.70 16.67
N GLY A 72 -6.75 -10.98 17.06
CA GLY A 72 -6.34 -11.46 18.38
C GLY A 72 -4.85 -11.77 18.54
N GLY A 73 -4.06 -11.71 17.46
CA GLY A 73 -2.62 -11.99 17.50
C GLY A 73 -1.78 -10.83 18.05
N GLU A 74 -0.52 -11.11 18.39
CA GLU A 74 0.41 -10.08 18.90
C GLU A 74 0.62 -8.90 17.95
N LEU A 75 0.44 -9.13 16.64
CA LEU A 75 0.54 -8.09 15.60
C LEU A 75 -0.73 -7.22 15.51
N GLY A 76 -1.78 -7.49 16.28
CA GLY A 76 -3.12 -6.99 15.98
C GLY A 76 -3.55 -7.46 14.60
N LEU A 77 -4.23 -6.61 13.82
CA LEU A 77 -4.55 -6.90 12.44
C LEU A 77 -3.28 -6.79 11.54
N PRO A 78 -2.75 -7.89 10.97
CA PRO A 78 -1.65 -7.81 10.02
C PRO A 78 -2.14 -7.37 8.64
N ILE A 79 -1.51 -6.36 8.06
CA ILE A 79 -1.83 -5.80 6.74
C ILE A 79 -0.60 -5.93 5.85
N LEU A 80 -0.69 -6.75 4.81
CA LEU A 80 0.40 -6.93 3.85
C LEU A 80 0.39 -5.81 2.80
N CYS A 81 1.45 -5.00 2.78
CA CYS A 81 1.65 -3.88 1.89
C CYS A 81 2.50 -4.28 0.68
N VAL A 82 1.90 -4.35 -0.51
CA VAL A 82 2.58 -4.68 -1.77
C VAL A 82 2.54 -3.50 -2.74
N GLY A 83 3.67 -3.23 -3.40
CA GLY A 83 3.81 -2.18 -4.42
C GLY A 83 4.75 -1.05 -4.01
N SER A 84 5.37 -0.40 -5.00
CA SER A 84 6.44 0.60 -4.76
C SER A 84 5.97 1.88 -4.08
N VAL A 85 4.67 2.19 -4.08
CA VAL A 85 4.10 3.37 -3.42
C VAL A 85 4.36 3.34 -1.90
N TRP A 86 4.46 2.14 -1.30
CA TRP A 86 4.76 1.98 0.13
C TRP A 86 6.18 2.43 0.52
N ASN A 87 7.09 2.62 -0.44
CA ASN A 87 8.39 3.24 -0.17
C ASN A 87 8.24 4.70 0.31
N SER A 88 7.09 5.33 0.05
CA SER A 88 6.74 6.68 0.51
C SER A 88 5.80 6.66 1.72
N TRP A 89 5.83 5.60 2.52
CA TRP A 89 4.96 5.42 3.69
C TRP A 89 4.89 6.66 4.59
N GLU A 90 6.03 7.26 4.94
CA GLU A 90 6.06 8.42 5.85
C GLU A 90 5.21 9.60 5.34
N MET A 91 5.11 9.78 4.01
CA MET A 91 4.29 10.85 3.41
C MET A 91 2.79 10.51 3.38
N MET A 92 2.43 9.22 3.43
CA MET A 92 1.05 8.74 3.43
C MET A 92 0.48 8.54 4.85
N LYS A 93 1.38 8.40 5.84
CA LYS A 93 1.07 7.97 7.20
C LYS A 93 -0.03 8.78 7.86
N GLU A 94 0.03 10.10 7.79
CA GLU A 94 -0.94 10.98 8.47
C GLU A 94 -2.37 10.72 7.95
N GLY A 95 -2.57 10.77 6.64
CA GLY A 95 -3.87 10.56 6.02
C GLY A 95 -4.39 9.14 6.19
N PHE A 96 -3.48 8.16 6.17
CA PHE A 96 -3.81 6.76 6.44
C PHE A 96 -4.35 6.58 7.87
N LEU A 97 -3.60 7.07 8.88
CA LEU A 97 -4.00 6.99 10.28
C LEU A 97 -5.27 7.79 10.59
N LYS A 98 -5.42 8.97 9.98
CA LYS A 98 -6.62 9.81 10.14
C LYS A 98 -7.88 9.05 9.77
N VAL A 99 -7.88 8.39 8.60
CA VAL A 99 -9.04 7.62 8.13
C VAL A 99 -9.32 6.44 9.04
N LEU A 100 -8.29 5.66 9.41
CA LEU A 100 -8.49 4.52 10.30
C LEU A 100 -9.02 4.92 11.67
N ASN A 101 -8.51 6.02 12.25
CA ASN A 101 -8.97 6.57 13.52
C ASN A 101 -10.44 7.00 13.50
N GLN A 102 -10.86 7.67 12.42
CA GLN A 102 -12.24 8.15 12.25
C GLN A 102 -13.22 7.02 11.98
N ALA A 103 -12.77 5.99 11.26
CA ALA A 103 -13.63 4.93 10.78
C ALA A 103 -13.82 3.79 11.77
N ARG A 104 -13.15 3.82 12.94
CA ARG A 104 -13.35 2.80 13.97
C ARG A 104 -14.85 2.77 14.34
N PRO A 105 -15.59 1.68 14.04
CA PRO A 105 -16.99 1.56 14.43
C PRO A 105 -17.05 1.31 15.93
N GLN A 106 -18.00 1.91 16.67
CA GLN A 106 -18.12 1.73 18.12
C GLN A 106 -18.12 0.25 18.55
N GLU A 107 -18.70 -0.64 17.73
CA GLU A 107 -18.76 -2.09 17.97
C GLU A 107 -17.42 -2.82 17.77
N LEU A 108 -16.53 -2.28 16.93
CA LEU A 108 -15.21 -2.84 16.62
C LEU A 108 -14.07 -2.11 17.34
N HIS A 109 -14.34 -1.06 18.11
CA HIS A 109 -13.35 -0.31 18.89
C HIS A 109 -12.49 -1.21 19.80
N SER A 110 -13.11 -2.23 20.40
CA SER A 110 -12.41 -3.17 21.28
C SER A 110 -11.59 -4.21 20.53
N ILE A 111 -11.99 -4.55 19.29
CA ILE A 111 -11.39 -5.63 18.51
C ILE A 111 -10.27 -5.09 17.61
N PHE A 112 -10.52 -3.99 16.89
CA PHE A 112 -9.52 -3.32 16.07
C PHE A 112 -8.75 -2.28 16.88
N SER A 113 -7.96 -2.77 17.85
CA SER A 113 -7.16 -1.95 18.77
C SER A 113 -5.72 -1.72 18.26
N LYS A 114 -5.22 -2.58 17.39
CA LYS A 114 -3.85 -2.56 16.86
C LYS A 114 -3.81 -3.07 15.42
N PHE A 115 -2.91 -2.51 14.62
CA PHE A 115 -2.53 -3.08 13.33
C PHE A 115 -1.03 -3.03 13.10
N THR A 116 -0.55 -3.92 12.23
CA THR A 116 0.84 -3.98 11.81
C THR A 116 0.92 -4.03 10.30
N LEU A 117 1.75 -3.16 9.70
CA LEU A 117 2.04 -3.18 8.27
C LEU A 117 3.26 -4.07 7.99
N LEU A 118 3.07 -5.00 7.06
CA LEU A 118 4.05 -6.00 6.67
C LEU A 118 4.53 -5.75 5.23
N LYS A 119 5.80 -6.04 4.96
CA LYS A 119 6.35 -6.10 3.59
C LYS A 119 6.91 -7.49 3.31
N LEU A 120 6.84 -7.94 2.06
CA LEU A 120 7.43 -9.22 1.65
C LEU A 120 8.96 -9.12 1.56
N LYS A 121 9.65 -10.17 2.01
CA LYS A 121 11.10 -10.35 1.84
C LYS A 121 11.46 -11.13 0.57
N HIS A 122 10.49 -11.88 0.04
CA HIS A 122 10.64 -12.66 -1.18
C HIS A 122 9.60 -12.25 -2.21
N SER A 123 9.82 -12.66 -3.46
CA SER A 123 8.85 -12.47 -4.54
C SER A 123 7.51 -13.15 -4.20
N SER A 124 6.40 -12.53 -4.59
CA SER A 124 5.06 -13.15 -4.51
C SER A 124 4.96 -14.43 -5.35
N ALA A 125 5.91 -14.68 -6.26
CA ALA A 125 6.06 -15.96 -6.96
C ALA A 125 6.19 -17.16 -6.01
N LEU A 126 6.74 -16.96 -4.80
CA LEU A 126 6.80 -18.02 -3.76
C LEU A 126 5.39 -18.47 -3.35
N GLY A 127 4.46 -17.52 -3.17
CA GLY A 127 3.06 -17.82 -2.93
C GLY A 127 2.41 -18.53 -4.12
N GLY A 128 2.75 -18.12 -5.34
CA GLY A 128 2.32 -18.80 -6.57
C GLY A 128 2.77 -20.26 -6.65
N ALA A 129 4.03 -20.54 -6.33
CA ALA A 129 4.58 -21.89 -6.28
C ALA A 129 3.88 -22.76 -5.23
N SER A 130 3.63 -22.20 -4.04
CA SER A 130 2.90 -22.88 -2.97
C SER A 130 1.46 -23.22 -3.35
N LEU A 131 0.74 -22.27 -3.97
CA LEU A 131 -0.60 -22.51 -4.49
C LEU A 131 -0.60 -23.56 -5.62
N GLY A 132 0.42 -23.56 -6.49
CA GLY A 132 0.59 -24.56 -7.53
C GLY A 132 0.83 -25.97 -6.97
N ALA A 133 1.70 -26.11 -5.96
CA ALA A 133 1.91 -27.37 -5.27
C ALA A 133 0.60 -27.86 -4.63
N LYS A 134 -0.12 -26.97 -3.93
CA LYS A 134 -1.41 -27.29 -3.31
C LYS A 134 -2.44 -27.78 -4.33
N HIS A 135 -2.46 -27.23 -5.53
CA HIS A 135 -3.38 -27.64 -6.59
C HIS A 135 -3.20 -29.10 -7.02
N ILE A 136 -1.97 -29.64 -6.94
CA ILE A 136 -1.67 -31.05 -7.24
C ILE A 136 -1.61 -31.94 -5.99
N GLY A 137 -2.18 -31.47 -4.87
CA GLY A 137 -2.19 -32.21 -3.60
C GLY A 137 -0.84 -32.30 -2.90
N GLN A 138 0.14 -31.47 -3.31
CA GLN A 138 1.46 -31.40 -2.67
C GLN A 138 1.55 -30.19 -1.73
N VAL A 139 2.41 -30.29 -0.72
CA VAL A 139 2.68 -29.19 0.22
C VAL A 139 4.10 -28.69 -0.01
N LEU A 140 4.24 -27.41 -0.37
CA LEU A 140 5.53 -26.75 -0.41
C LEU A 140 5.87 -26.27 1.01
N PRO A 141 6.96 -26.76 1.64
CA PRO A 141 7.36 -26.29 2.95
C PRO A 141 7.76 -24.81 2.87
N LEU A 142 7.06 -23.97 3.64
CA LEU A 142 7.32 -22.54 3.71
C LEU A 142 7.51 -22.11 5.16
N ASP A 143 8.54 -21.30 5.37
CA ASP A 143 8.70 -20.54 6.61
C ASP A 143 8.02 -19.17 6.46
N TYR A 144 6.79 -19.06 6.97
CA TYR A 144 6.00 -17.84 6.84
C TYR A 144 6.56 -16.66 7.64
N THR A 145 7.24 -16.91 8.77
CA THR A 145 7.82 -15.83 9.58
C THR A 145 9.06 -15.26 8.90
N ALA A 146 9.83 -16.10 8.20
CA ALA A 146 10.97 -15.66 7.41
C ALA A 146 10.60 -14.88 6.14
N ASN A 147 9.34 -14.90 5.71
CA ASN A 147 8.89 -14.34 4.43
C ASN A 147 8.47 -12.86 4.49
N VAL A 148 8.32 -12.28 5.69
CA VAL A 148 7.83 -10.92 5.89
C VAL A 148 8.68 -10.14 6.88
N ASP A 149 8.73 -8.82 6.70
CA ASP A 149 9.22 -7.89 7.71
C ASP A 149 8.07 -7.00 8.20
N VAL A 150 8.06 -6.69 9.49
CA VAL A 150 7.26 -5.60 10.05
C VAL A 150 7.99 -4.28 9.79
N PHE A 151 7.31 -3.31 9.20
CA PHE A 151 7.89 -1.97 9.01
C PHE A 151 7.13 -0.85 9.73
N TYR A 152 5.91 -1.10 10.20
CA TYR A 152 5.15 -0.14 10.99
C TYR A 152 4.12 -0.83 11.87
N THR A 153 3.93 -0.33 13.10
CA THR A 153 2.92 -0.81 14.04
C THR A 153 2.21 0.39 14.66
N HIS A 154 0.90 0.29 14.81
CA HIS A 154 0.08 1.31 15.45
C HIS A 154 -0.93 0.69 16.41
N SER A 155 -1.05 1.31 17.58
CA SER A 155 -2.10 1.04 18.56
C SER A 155 -2.96 2.30 18.69
N PHE A 156 -4.28 2.13 18.64
CA PHE A 156 -5.27 3.22 18.69
C PHE A 156 -5.65 3.68 20.09
#